data_AF-A0A7L4NG15-F1
#
_entry.id   AF-A0A7L4NG15-F1
#
_cell.length_a   1.000
_cell.length_b   1.000
_cell.length_c   1.000
_cell.angle_alpha   90.00
_cell.angle_beta   90.00
_cell.angle_gamma   90.00
#
_symmetry.space_group_name_H-M   'P 1'
#
loop_
_entity.id
_entity.type
_entity.pdbx_description
1 polymer ?
#
loop_
_entity_poly.entity_id
_entity_poly.type
_entity_poly.pdbx_seq_one_letter_code
_entity_poly.pdbx_strand_id
1 'polypeptide(L)'
;RWVLNLQCKGSRNFLSALRRAVEVDLQDKDKHKSQGLYLLTTGIPDQETHTVSAYLAEVCRGFDLQLHISLFSVAEDIGSSGIMPARYAHPSETAIAFREIVQAANGRFHWFGEAGM
;
A
#
# COMPACT_ATOMS: atom_id res chain seq x y z
N ARG A 1 15.74 -8.84 16.13
CA ARG A 1 15.06 -8.67 14.82
C ARG A 1 13.58 -8.41 15.11
N TRP A 2 13.20 -7.15 15.33
CA TRP A 2 11.89 -6.77 15.90
C TRP A 2 10.71 -7.19 15.00
N VAL A 3 10.88 -7.05 13.68
CA VAL A 3 9.86 -7.37 12.67
C VAL A 3 9.42 -8.84 12.65
N LEU A 4 10.30 -9.78 13.03
CA LEU A 4 9.96 -11.22 13.02
C LEU A 4 8.98 -11.62 14.14
N ASN A 5 8.84 -10.78 15.16
CA ASN A 5 7.96 -11.04 16.29
C ASN A 5 6.66 -10.24 16.20
N LEU A 6 6.45 -9.47 15.12
CA LEU A 6 5.20 -8.75 14.91
C LEU A 6 4.09 -9.72 14.54
N GLN A 7 3.02 -9.72 15.34
CA GLN A 7 1.77 -10.38 15.00
C GLN A 7 0.78 -9.34 14.48
N CYS A 8 0.49 -9.40 13.19
CA CYS A 8 -0.61 -8.64 12.61
C CYS A 8 -1.93 -9.20 13.14
N LYS A 9 -2.79 -8.32 13.67
CA LYS A 9 -4.12 -8.67 14.19
C LYS A 9 -5.17 -7.77 13.53
N GLY A 10 -6.37 -8.29 13.35
CA GLY A 10 -7.48 -7.55 12.74
C GLY A 10 -7.55 -7.72 11.22
N SER A 11 -8.40 -6.92 10.60
CA SER A 11 -8.61 -6.89 9.14
C SER A 11 -7.77 -5.79 8.48
N ARG A 12 -7.87 -5.69 7.16
CA ARG A 12 -7.20 -4.67 6.35
C ARG A 12 -7.96 -3.34 6.44
N ASN A 13 -7.24 -2.26 6.76
CA ASN A 13 -7.72 -0.88 6.60
C ASN A 13 -6.62 0.01 6.07
N PHE A 14 -6.52 0.07 4.75
CA PHE A 14 -5.45 0.71 4.00
C PHE A 14 -5.41 2.21 4.25
N LEU A 15 -6.53 2.90 4.02
CA LEU A 15 -6.58 4.35 4.11
C LEU A 15 -6.35 4.86 5.53
N SER A 16 -6.85 4.15 6.56
CA SER A 16 -6.63 4.57 7.95
C SER A 16 -5.19 4.37 8.39
N ALA A 17 -4.55 3.27 7.98
CA ALA A 17 -3.13 3.05 8.23
C ALA A 17 -2.27 4.13 7.54
N LEU A 18 -2.62 4.47 6.30
CA LEU A 18 -1.95 5.52 5.54
C LEU A 18 -2.10 6.89 6.22
N ARG A 19 -3.32 7.26 6.63
CA ARG A 19 -3.60 8.51 7.36
C ARG A 19 -2.78 8.61 8.62
N ARG A 20 -2.77 7.55 9.42
CA ARG A 20 -1.98 7.52 10.66
C ARG A 20 -0.49 7.72 10.38
N ALA A 21 0.08 7.00 9.42
CA ALA A 21 1.49 7.14 9.06
C ALA A 21 1.82 8.57 8.60
N VAL A 22 0.93 9.16 7.82
CA VAL A 22 1.09 10.52 7.29
C VAL A 22 0.97 11.60 8.37
N GLU A 23 -0.06 11.51 9.20
CA GLU A 23 -0.52 12.58 10.09
C GLU A 23 0.06 12.47 11.50
N VAL A 24 0.57 11.30 11.89
CA VAL A 24 1.14 11.04 13.22
C VAL A 24 2.64 10.77 13.12
N ASP A 25 3.05 9.79 12.32
CA ASP A 25 4.44 9.33 12.31
C ASP A 25 5.37 10.24 11.50
N LEU A 26 4.79 11.04 10.62
CA LEU A 26 5.50 11.96 9.76
C LEU A 26 5.11 13.43 10.03
N GLN A 27 4.76 13.76 11.28
CA GLN A 27 4.42 15.14 11.67
C GLN A 27 5.53 16.17 11.41
N ASP A 28 6.78 15.72 11.31
CA ASP A 28 7.94 16.56 11.02
C ASP A 28 8.33 16.55 9.52
N LYS A 29 7.40 16.25 8.62
CA LYS A 29 7.57 16.29 7.15
C LYS A 29 8.33 17.53 6.67
N ASP A 30 7.96 18.68 7.20
CA ASP A 30 8.46 20.00 6.81
C ASP A 30 9.94 20.20 7.15
N LYS A 31 10.47 19.40 8.09
CA LYS A 31 11.88 19.46 8.53
C LYS A 31 12.81 18.65 7.61
N HIS A 32 12.25 17.80 6.76
CA HIS A 32 13.02 16.92 5.89
C HIS A 32 12.87 17.33 4.43
N LYS A 33 13.98 17.40 3.71
CA LYS A 33 14.02 17.81 2.30
C LYS A 33 13.25 16.87 1.38
N SER A 34 13.16 15.59 1.74
CA SER A 34 12.48 14.52 1.00
C SER A 34 12.14 13.36 1.95
N GLN A 35 10.98 12.76 1.79
CA GLN A 35 10.51 11.61 2.58
C GLN A 35 9.86 10.54 1.72
N GLY A 36 10.04 9.28 2.11
CA GLY A 36 9.45 8.14 1.41
C GLY A 36 8.67 7.26 2.37
N LEU A 37 7.43 6.94 2.01
CA LEU A 37 6.62 5.92 2.67
C LEU A 37 6.68 4.63 1.86
N TYR A 38 6.92 3.51 2.51
CA TYR A 38 6.93 2.19 1.86
C TYR A 38 5.76 1.35 2.38
N LEU A 39 4.90 0.91 1.46
CA LEU A 39 3.89 -0.10 1.70
C LEU A 39 4.41 -1.47 1.24
N LEU A 40 4.34 -2.44 2.13
CA LEU A 40 4.55 -3.85 1.84
C LEU A 40 3.19 -4.54 1.97
N THR A 41 2.66 -5.10 0.89
CA THR A 41 1.33 -5.72 0.91
C THR A 41 1.28 -6.95 0.02
N THR A 42 0.45 -7.92 0.40
CA THR A 42 0.11 -9.10 -0.41
C THR A 42 -1.29 -9.00 -1.01
N GLY A 43 -2.07 -7.99 -0.61
CA GLY A 43 -3.48 -7.93 -0.89
C GLY A 43 -3.97 -6.54 -1.28
N ILE A 44 -5.23 -6.53 -1.72
CA ILE A 44 -5.95 -5.39 -2.30
C ILE A 44 -6.26 -4.30 -1.27
N PRO A 45 -6.24 -3.01 -1.66
CA PRO A 45 -6.78 -1.95 -0.83
C PRO A 45 -8.29 -2.14 -0.64
N ASP A 46 -8.76 -1.96 0.59
CA ASP A 46 -10.17 -2.09 0.97
C ASP A 46 -11.02 -0.87 0.56
N GLN A 47 -10.38 0.25 0.20
CA GLN A 47 -11.02 1.43 -0.39
C GLN A 47 -10.88 1.43 -1.92
N GLU A 48 -11.74 2.21 -2.58
CA GLU A 48 -11.61 2.44 -4.02
C GLU A 48 -10.31 3.18 -4.36
N THR A 49 -9.68 2.77 -5.47
CA THR A 49 -8.44 3.37 -5.97
C THR A 49 -8.52 4.88 -6.06
N HIS A 50 -9.61 5.42 -6.61
CA HIS A 50 -9.79 6.87 -6.76
C HIS A 50 -9.79 7.61 -5.41
N THR A 51 -10.37 7.02 -4.36
CA THR A 51 -10.43 7.61 -3.02
C THR A 51 -9.03 7.68 -2.42
N VAL A 52 -8.27 6.60 -2.57
CA VAL A 52 -6.89 6.52 -2.08
C VAL A 52 -5.97 7.48 -2.84
N SER A 53 -6.06 7.48 -4.17
CA SER A 53 -5.25 8.34 -5.04
C SER A 53 -5.52 9.82 -4.78
N ALA A 54 -6.78 10.22 -4.60
CA ALA A 54 -7.13 11.60 -4.28
C ALA A 54 -6.54 12.04 -2.93
N TYR A 55 -6.61 11.19 -1.91
CA TYR A 55 -6.00 11.47 -0.61
C TYR A 55 -4.48 11.63 -0.72
N LEU A 56 -3.80 10.73 -1.42
CA LEU A 56 -2.35 10.80 -1.61
C LEU A 56 -1.92 12.00 -2.43
N ALA A 57 -2.62 12.31 -3.50
CA ALA A 57 -2.35 13.50 -4.31
C ALA A 57 -2.55 14.80 -3.53
N GLU A 58 -3.34 14.80 -2.46
CA GLU A 58 -3.47 15.93 -1.53
C GLU A 58 -2.29 15.97 -0.55
N VAL A 59 -2.01 14.86 0.11
CA VAL A 59 -0.97 14.78 1.14
C VAL A 59 0.45 14.93 0.58
N CYS A 60 0.69 14.41 -0.61
CA CYS A 60 1.95 14.57 -1.33
C CYS A 60 2.06 15.96 -1.98
N ARG A 61 0.99 16.77 -1.97
CA ARG A 61 1.06 18.15 -2.46
C ARG A 61 1.71 19.03 -1.41
N GLY A 62 2.71 19.79 -1.82
CA GLY A 62 3.41 20.74 -0.94
C GLY A 62 4.54 20.13 -0.10
N PHE A 63 4.65 18.79 -0.05
CA PHE A 63 5.76 18.08 0.60
C PHE A 63 6.39 17.11 -0.40
N ASP A 64 7.73 17.00 -0.41
CA ASP A 64 8.40 15.97 -1.21
C ASP A 64 8.26 14.59 -0.52
N LEU A 65 7.01 14.13 -0.42
CA LEU A 65 6.63 12.84 0.14
C LEU A 65 6.23 11.91 -1.00
N GLN A 66 6.88 10.75 -1.07
CA GLN A 66 6.61 9.74 -2.09
C GLN A 66 6.09 8.45 -1.46
N LEU A 67 5.04 7.85 -2.04
CA LEU A 67 4.58 6.52 -1.63
C LEU A 67 5.10 5.45 -2.59
N HIS A 68 5.97 4.59 -2.09
CA HIS A 68 6.40 3.39 -2.79
C HIS A 68 5.59 2.18 -2.33
N ILE A 69 5.23 1.31 -3.26
CA ILE A 69 4.47 0.09 -2.97
C ILE A 69 5.21 -1.11 -3.51
N SER A 70 5.40 -2.12 -2.65
CA SER A 70 5.83 -3.46 -3.04
C SER A 70 4.67 -4.43 -2.82
N LEU A 71 4.10 -4.89 -3.93
CA LEU A 71 3.07 -5.93 -3.95
C LEU A 71 3.75 -7.29 -4.05
N PHE A 72 3.41 -8.21 -3.15
CA PHE A 72 3.90 -9.58 -3.15
C PHE A 72 2.76 -10.52 -3.52
N SER A 73 2.91 -11.25 -4.62
CA SER A 73 2.00 -12.34 -4.94
C SER A 73 2.26 -13.48 -3.96
N VAL A 74 1.25 -13.83 -3.17
CA VAL A 74 1.27 -15.07 -2.39
C VAL A 74 0.56 -16.12 -3.23
N ALA A 75 1.23 -17.23 -3.53
CA ALA A 75 0.58 -18.43 -4.02
C ALA A 75 -0.26 -18.98 -2.85
N GLU A 76 -1.45 -18.43 -2.64
CA GLU A 76 -2.39 -19.06 -1.72
C GLU A 76 -2.97 -20.28 -2.42
N ASP A 77 -2.74 -21.45 -1.84
CA ASP A 77 -3.57 -22.62 -2.01
C ASP A 77 -5.00 -22.20 -1.60
N ILE A 78 -5.85 -21.90 -2.58
CA ILE A 78 -7.22 -21.33 -2.46
C ILE A 78 -8.19 -22.34 -1.81
N GLY A 79 -7.71 -23.21 -0.91
CA GLY A 79 -8.38 -24.44 -0.51
C GLY A 79 -8.96 -24.51 0.90
N SER A 80 -8.71 -23.58 1.85
CA SER A 80 -9.12 -23.85 3.25
C SER A 80 -9.65 -22.72 4.14
N SER A 81 -9.84 -21.48 3.66
CA SER A 81 -10.61 -20.52 4.47
C SER A 81 -11.46 -19.58 3.62
N GLY A 82 -12.76 -19.53 3.89
CA GLY A 82 -13.78 -18.80 3.13
C GLY A 82 -13.70 -17.29 3.28
N ILE A 83 -12.61 -16.69 2.82
CA ILE A 83 -12.39 -15.24 2.84
C ILE A 83 -12.90 -14.64 1.53
N MET A 84 -13.74 -13.60 1.65
CA MET A 84 -14.39 -12.89 0.54
C MET A 84 -13.36 -12.47 -0.53
N PRO A 85 -13.60 -12.79 -1.82
CA PRO A 85 -12.76 -12.28 -2.89
C PRO A 85 -12.88 -10.77 -2.90
N ALA A 86 -11.74 -10.10 -2.92
CA ALA A 86 -11.69 -8.65 -2.94
C ALA A 86 -12.18 -8.10 -4.29
N ARG A 87 -12.48 -6.79 -4.33
CA ARG A 87 -12.99 -6.04 -5.51
C ARG A 87 -12.16 -6.26 -6.79
N TYR A 88 -10.91 -6.68 -6.65
CA TYR A 88 -9.99 -7.03 -7.73
C TYR A 88 -9.60 -8.50 -7.60
N ALA A 89 -10.47 -9.43 -7.98
CA ALA A 89 -10.25 -10.86 -7.78
C ALA A 89 -8.99 -11.36 -8.53
N HIS A 90 -8.51 -10.62 -9.54
CA HIS A 90 -7.30 -10.94 -10.29
C HIS A 90 -6.06 -10.18 -9.75
N PRO A 91 -4.90 -10.86 -9.57
CA PRO A 91 -3.65 -10.20 -9.16
C PRO A 91 -3.25 -9.03 -10.07
N SER A 92 -3.53 -9.12 -11.37
CA SER A 92 -3.26 -8.06 -12.35
C SER A 92 -4.07 -6.80 -12.08
N GLU A 93 -5.36 -6.93 -11.73
CA GLU A 93 -6.22 -5.79 -11.40
C GLU A 93 -5.75 -5.10 -10.11
N THR A 94 -5.29 -5.90 -9.14
CA THR A 94 -4.66 -5.40 -7.91
C THR A 94 -3.41 -4.58 -8.23
N ALA A 95 -2.55 -5.10 -9.11
CA ALA A 95 -1.33 -4.42 -9.53
C ALA A 95 -1.63 -3.12 -10.29
N ILE A 96 -2.68 -3.10 -11.11
CA ILE A 96 -3.15 -1.87 -11.79
C ILE A 96 -3.60 -0.84 -10.76
N ALA A 97 -4.45 -1.22 -9.80
CA ALA A 97 -4.92 -0.32 -8.74
C ALA A 97 -3.76 0.30 -7.95
N PHE A 98 -2.78 -0.51 -7.52
CA PHE A 98 -1.61 0.02 -6.80
C PHE A 98 -0.70 0.88 -7.67
N ARG A 99 -0.59 0.58 -8.97
CA ARG A 99 0.15 1.43 -9.90
C ARG A 99 -0.47 2.82 -10.00
N GLU A 100 -1.79 2.91 -10.12
CA GLU A 100 -2.52 4.19 -10.15
C GLU A 100 -2.34 4.97 -8.84
N ILE A 101 -2.41 4.28 -7.69
CA ILE A 101 -2.18 4.86 -6.36
C ILE A 101 -0.77 5.45 -6.24
N VAL A 102 0.24 4.70 -6.68
CA VAL A 102 1.64 5.13 -6.64
C VAL A 102 1.88 6.34 -7.55
N GLN A 103 1.27 6.36 -8.72
CA GLN A 103 1.38 7.48 -9.67
C GLN A 103 0.85 8.77 -9.06
N ALA A 104 -0.28 8.71 -8.34
CA ALA A 104 -0.84 9.87 -7.64
C ALA A 104 0.09 10.42 -6.55
N ALA A 105 1.00 9.59 -6.01
CA ALA A 105 1.96 9.93 -4.97
C ALA A 105 3.41 10.13 -5.48
N ASN A 106 3.61 10.21 -6.80
CA ASN A 106 4.92 10.34 -7.45
C ASN A 106 5.96 9.30 -6.99
N GLY A 107 5.50 8.08 -6.67
CA GLY A 107 6.34 7.05 -6.09
C GLY A 107 6.76 5.95 -7.06
N ARG A 108 7.14 4.78 -6.50
CA ARG A 108 7.59 3.61 -7.26
C ARG A 108 6.78 2.38 -6.91
N PHE A 109 6.39 1.64 -7.92
CA PHE A 109 5.64 0.41 -7.77
C PHE A 109 6.53 -0.78 -8.14
N HIS A 110 6.67 -1.72 -7.22
CA HIS A 110 7.32 -3.00 -7.44
C HIS A 110 6.29 -4.11 -7.25
N TRP A 111 6.25 -5.04 -8.19
CA TRP A 111 5.42 -6.23 -8.08
C TRP A 111 6.30 -7.46 -8.13
N PHE A 112 6.31 -8.20 -7.03
CA PHE A 112 7.05 -9.43 -6.87
C PHE A 112 6.09 -10.60 -7.08
N GLY A 113 6.17 -11.21 -8.26
CA GLY A 113 5.46 -12.44 -8.60
C GLY A 113 6.28 -13.69 -8.25
N GLU A 114 5.68 -14.87 -8.46
CA GLU A 114 6.34 -16.17 -8.28
C GLU A 114 7.56 -16.33 -9.23
N ALA A 115 7.50 -15.69 -10.40
CA ALA A 115 8.64 -15.50 -11.30
C ALA A 115 9.38 -14.20 -10.92
N GLY A 116 10.10 -14.21 -9.81
CA GLY A 116 11.02 -13.14 -9.49
C GLY A 116 12.14 -13.07 -10.52
N MET A 117 12.23 -11.96 -11.25
CA MET A 117 13.48 -11.42 -11.79
C MET A 117 13.49 -9.91 -11.60
#